data_AF-A0A831TEY4-F1
#
_entry.id   AF-A0A831TEY4-F1
#
_cell.length_a   1.000
_cell.length_b   1.000
_cell.length_c   1.000
_cell.angle_alpha   90.00
_cell.angle_beta   90.00
_cell.angle_gamma   90.00
#
_symmetry.space_group_name_H-M   'P 1'
#
loop_
_entity.id
_entity.type
_entity.pdbx_description
1 polymer ?
#
loop_
_entity_poly.entity_id
_entity_poly.type
_entity_poly.pdbx_seq_one_letter_code
_entity_poly.pdbx_strand_id
1 'polypeptide(L)'
;MSSSKMLRITYVKSAIGYRQEQRDTLRSLGLRRLHQTVEKPDTPSIRGMVNKVRHLVRVEEIVPEETPARRGRTRTSQKGAEHEAA
;
A
#
# COMPACT_ATOMS: atom_id res chain seq x y z
N MET A 1 -15.38 -7.11 -20.31
CA MET A 1 -13.95 -7.43 -20.10
C MET A 1 -13.38 -6.44 -19.11
N SER A 2 -12.88 -6.90 -17.98
CA SER A 2 -11.96 -6.09 -17.18
C SER A 2 -10.91 -7.03 -16.65
N SER A 3 -9.75 -7.01 -17.31
CA SER A 3 -8.51 -7.54 -16.76
C SER A 3 -8.38 -7.01 -15.32
N SER A 4 -8.19 -7.90 -14.35
CA SER A 4 -8.05 -7.56 -12.94
C SER A 4 -6.75 -6.78 -12.71
N LYS A 5 -6.77 -5.48 -13.07
CA LYS A 5 -5.64 -4.57 -12.85
C LYS A 5 -5.63 -4.16 -11.39
N MET A 6 -4.45 -4.08 -10.82
CA MET A 6 -4.25 -3.57 -9.47
C MET A 6 -3.46 -2.27 -9.54
N LEU A 7 -3.72 -1.37 -8.61
CA LEU A 7 -3.06 -0.10 -8.46
C LEU A 7 -2.20 -0.15 -7.19
N ARG A 8 -0.90 0.06 -7.37
CA ARG A 8 0.03 0.28 -6.27
C ARG A 8 0.10 1.77 -6.00
N ILE A 9 -0.42 2.19 -4.85
CA ILE A 9 -0.55 3.60 -4.46
C ILE A 9 0.44 3.89 -3.34
N THR A 10 1.35 4.84 -3.56
CA THR A 10 2.37 5.26 -2.60
C THR A 10 2.12 6.69 -2.15
N TYR A 11 2.10 6.94 -0.84
CA TYR A 11 1.94 8.29 -0.31
C TYR A 11 3.28 9.04 -0.31
N VAL A 12 3.46 10.02 -1.19
CA VAL A 12 4.79 10.65 -1.44
C VAL A 12 4.94 12.04 -0.86
N LYS A 13 3.84 12.78 -0.69
CA LYS A 13 3.88 14.17 -0.18
C LYS A 13 2.90 14.35 0.97
N SER A 14 3.36 14.96 2.06
CA SER A 14 2.54 15.17 3.26
C SER A 14 1.27 15.98 3.00
N ALA A 15 0.18 15.58 3.64
CA ALA A 15 -1.14 16.22 3.62
C ALA A 15 -1.29 17.33 4.67
N ILE A 16 -0.20 17.72 5.35
CA ILE A 16 -0.20 18.88 6.25
C ILE A 16 -0.46 20.14 5.42
N GLY A 17 -1.38 21.00 5.89
CA GLY A 17 -1.78 22.22 5.18
C GLY A 17 -2.82 22.01 4.06
N TYR A 18 -3.22 20.77 3.78
CA TYR A 18 -4.29 20.46 2.82
C TYR A 18 -5.66 20.30 3.50
N ARG A 19 -6.74 20.40 2.71
CA ARG A 19 -8.12 20.30 3.21
C ARG A 19 -8.36 18.96 3.90
N GLN A 20 -9.18 18.98 4.96
CA GLN A 20 -9.48 17.80 5.78
C GLN A 20 -10.01 16.62 4.95
N GLU A 21 -10.84 16.87 3.94
CA GLU A 21 -11.37 15.84 3.04
C GLU A 21 -10.28 15.05 2.30
N GLN A 22 -9.15 15.68 1.96
CA GLN A 22 -8.02 14.98 1.32
C GLN A 22 -7.33 14.07 2.32
N ARG A 23 -7.21 14.49 3.58
CA ARG A 23 -6.68 13.67 4.68
C ARG A 23 -7.58 12.47 4.95
N ASP A 24 -8.90 12.67 4.90
CA ASP A 24 -9.87 11.59 5.03
C ASP A 24 -9.77 10.61 3.85
N THR A 25 -9.65 11.12 2.63
CA THR A 25 -9.45 10.28 1.43
C THR A 25 -8.20 9.41 1.56
N LEU A 26 -7.07 9.98 1.99
CA LEU A 26 -5.85 9.20 2.24
C LEU A 26 -6.04 8.13 3.32
N ARG A 27 -6.75 8.46 4.41
CA ARG A 27 -7.08 7.49 5.47
C ARG A 27 -7.98 6.36 4.95
N SER A 28 -9.00 6.66 4.16
CA SER A 28 -9.88 5.67 3.54
C SER A 28 -9.15 4.74 2.57
N LEU A 29 -8.14 5.26 1.85
CA LEU A 29 -7.25 4.44 1.03
C LEU A 29 -6.30 3.56 1.86
N GLY A 30 -6.12 3.84 3.15
CA GLY A 30 -5.23 3.11 4.07
C GLY A 30 -3.84 3.72 4.20
N LEU A 31 -3.63 4.93 3.68
CA LEU A 31 -2.37 5.65 3.70
C LEU A 31 -2.29 6.54 4.96
N ARG A 32 -1.59 6.06 5.98
CA ARG A 32 -1.45 6.74 7.28
C ARG A 32 -0.08 7.39 7.46
N ARG A 33 0.96 6.86 6.81
CA ARG A 33 2.35 7.31 6.95
C ARG A 33 2.97 7.62 5.58
N LEU A 34 3.86 8.61 5.54
CA LEU A 34 4.59 8.95 4.32
C LEU A 34 5.42 7.74 3.84
N HIS A 35 5.54 7.60 2.52
CA HIS A 35 6.15 6.48 1.79
C HIS A 35 5.48 5.11 2.01
N GLN A 36 4.36 5.05 2.74
CA GLN A 36 3.55 3.85 2.81
C GLN A 36 2.97 3.54 1.43
N THR A 37 3.04 2.27 1.05
CA THR A 37 2.44 1.75 -0.18
C THR A 37 1.28 0.85 0.16
N VAL A 38 0.19 0.93 -0.61
CA VAL A 38 -0.96 0.04 -0.53
C VAL A 38 -1.34 -0.42 -1.93
N GLU A 39 -1.75 -1.68 -2.06
CA GLU A 39 -2.25 -2.23 -3.31
C GLU A 39 -3.77 -2.33 -3.24
N LYS A 40 -4.45 -1.85 -4.28
CA LYS A 40 -5.91 -1.82 -4.38
C LYS A 40 -6.36 -2.27 -5.77
N PRO A 41 -7.54 -2.90 -5.90
CA PRO A 41 -8.09 -3.19 -7.21
C PRO A 41 -8.38 -1.90 -7.97
N ASP A 42 -8.15 -1.93 -9.29
CA ASP A 42 -8.50 -0.81 -10.17
C ASP A 42 -10.02 -0.76 -10.36
N THR A 43 -10.70 -0.01 -9.49
CA THR A 43 -12.13 0.28 -9.59
C THR A 43 -12.34 1.77 -9.86
N PRO A 44 -13.43 2.16 -10.55
CA PRO A 44 -13.72 3.58 -10.79
C PRO A 44 -13.81 4.39 -9.49
N SER A 45 -14.30 3.78 -8.41
CA SER A 45 -14.35 4.41 -7.08
C SER A 45 -12.95 4.68 -6.51
N ILE A 46 -12.02 3.71 -6.61
CA ILE A 46 -10.62 3.92 -6.19
C ILE A 46 -9.96 4.98 -7.07
N ARG A 47 -10.13 4.93 -8.40
CA ARG A 47 -9.60 5.96 -9.30
C ARG A 47 -10.13 7.36 -8.97
N GLY A 48 -11.42 7.49 -8.65
CA GLY A 48 -12.03 8.76 -8.22
C GLY A 48 -11.37 9.32 -6.96
N MET A 49 -11.17 8.49 -5.95
CA MET A 49 -10.46 8.88 -4.71
C MET A 49 -9.01 9.29 -5.00
N VAL A 50 -8.28 8.48 -5.77
CA VAL A 50 -6.89 8.77 -6.17
C VAL A 50 -6.81 10.09 -6.92
N ASN A 51 -7.72 10.36 -7.85
CA ASN A 51 -7.75 11.61 -8.63
C ASN A 51 -7.90 12.86 -7.75
N LYS A 52 -8.63 12.76 -6.64
CA LYS A 52 -8.79 13.83 -5.65
C LYS A 52 -7.47 14.15 -4.93
N VAL A 53 -6.62 13.14 -4.70
CA VAL A 53 -5.35 13.26 -3.97
C VAL A 53 -4.11 13.03 -4.86
N ARG A 54 -4.24 13.15 -6.18
CA ARG A 54 -3.21 12.78 -7.17
C ARG A 54 -1.83 13.45 -6.98
N HIS A 55 -1.81 14.60 -6.32
CA HIS A 55 -0.59 15.38 -6.04
C HIS A 55 0.10 14.95 -4.73
N LEU A 56 -0.56 14.11 -3.92
CA LEU A 56 -0.05 13.55 -2.68
C LEU A 56 0.45 12.12 -2.84
N VAL A 57 0.00 11.43 -3.91
CA VAL A 57 0.28 10.01 -4.13
C VAL A 57 0.96 9.77 -5.48
N ARG A 58 1.79 8.73 -5.54
CA ARG A 58 2.30 8.14 -6.77
C ARG A 58 1.55 6.83 -7.01
N VAL A 59 1.07 6.61 -8.24
CA VAL A 59 0.32 5.42 -8.62
C VAL A 59 1.07 4.67 -9.71
N GLU A 60 1.17 3.36 -9.53
CA GLU A 60 1.75 2.42 -10.49
C GLU A 60 0.70 1.35 -10.81
N GLU A 61 0.43 1.15 -12.09
CA GLU A 61 -0.46 0.06 -12.52
C GLU A 61 0.34 -1.24 -12.52
N ILE A 62 -0.14 -2.23 -11.77
CA ILE A 62 0.42 -3.57 -11.74
C ILE A 62 -0.57 -4.53 -12.42
N VAL A 63 -0.06 -5.29 -13.39
CA VAL A 63 -0.79 -6.42 -13.96
C VAL A 63 -0.34 -7.63 -13.14
N PRO A 64 -1.23 -8.27 -12.35
CA PRO A 64 -0.88 -9.49 -11.66
C PRO A 64 -0.72 -10.58 -12.72
N GLU A 65 0.50 -10.72 -13.26
CA GLU A 65 0.86 -11.91 -14.03
C GLU A 65 0.73 -13.11 -13.09
N GLU A 66 0.04 -14.15 -13.56
CA GLU A 66 -0.20 -15.37 -12.81
C GLU A 66 1.13 -15.91 -12.27
N THR A 67 1.26 -15.92 -10.95
CA THR A 67 2.47 -16.33 -10.23
C THR A 67 2.78 -17.80 -10.52
N PRO A 68 4.04 -18.20 -10.71
CA PRO A 68 4.50 -19.45 -10.15
C PRO A 68 5.29 -19.16 -8.88
N ALA A 69 4.87 -19.85 -7.82
CA ALA A 69 5.38 -19.81 -6.46
C ALA A 69 6.89 -19.50 -6.31
N ARG A 70 7.21 -18.60 -5.38
CA ARG A 70 8.41 -18.53 -4.52
C ARG A 70 8.26 -17.27 -3.64
N ARG A 71 8.44 -17.26 -2.33
CA ARG A 71 9.04 -18.20 -1.38
C ARG A 71 8.55 -17.78 0.01
N GLY A 72 8.29 -18.74 0.89
CA GLY A 72 7.68 -18.51 2.19
C GLY A 72 8.44 -17.56 3.12
N ARG A 73 7.67 -16.95 4.03
CA ARG A 73 7.98 -16.91 5.46
C ARG A 73 6.66 -16.77 6.21
N THR A 74 6.25 -17.89 6.79
CA THR A 74 5.29 -17.93 7.88
C THR A 74 5.82 -17.09 9.05
N ARG A 75 4.89 -16.45 9.75
CA ARG A 75 5.10 -15.71 10.99
C ARG A 75 5.53 -16.66 12.13
N THR A 76 6.20 -16.08 13.13
CA THR A 76 5.98 -16.27 14.59
C THR A 76 7.21 -16.68 15.41
N SER A 77 7.40 -15.89 16.47
CA SER A 77 8.24 -15.96 17.67
C SER A 77 8.60 -17.32 18.28
N GLN A 78 9.80 -17.39 18.87
CA GLN A 78 10.14 -17.93 20.23
C GLN A 78 11.69 -17.88 20.36
N LYS A 79 12.29 -16.99 21.16
CA LYS A 79 12.59 -17.10 22.61
C LYS A 79 13.63 -18.20 22.94
N GLY A 80 14.86 -17.77 23.27
CA GLY A 80 15.66 -18.28 24.40
C GLY A 80 16.73 -19.34 24.16
N ALA A 81 17.88 -19.12 24.83
CA ALA A 81 18.88 -20.09 25.32
C ALA A 81 19.86 -20.63 24.24
N GLU A 82 21.19 -20.71 24.39
CA GLU A 82 22.13 -20.63 25.52
C GLU A 82 23.50 -20.14 24.99
N HIS A 83 24.18 -19.28 25.76
CA HIS A 83 25.59 -18.97 25.54
C HIS A 83 26.39 -19.87 26.49
N GLU A 84 26.93 -20.97 25.97
CA GLU A 84 27.93 -21.79 26.67
C GLU A 84 29.32 -21.37 26.17
N ALA A 85 30.06 -20.63 27.00
CA ALA A 85 31.50 -20.44 26.86
C ALA A 85 32.10 -20.10 28.23
N ALA A 86 33.05 -20.95 28.63
CA ALA A 86 33.99 -20.87 29.76
C ALA A 86 33.49 -21.35 31.13
#